data_AF-A0A5K1JRW3-F1
#
_entry.id   AF-A0A5K1JRW3-F1
#
_cell.length_a   1.000
_cell.length_b   1.000
_cell.length_c   1.000
_cell.angle_alpha   90.00
_cell.angle_beta   90.00
_cell.angle_gamma   90.00
#
_symmetry.space_group_name_H-M   'P 1'
#
loop_
_entity.id
_entity.type
_entity.pdbx_description
1 polymer ?
#
loop_
_entity_poly.entity_id
_entity_poly.type
_entity_poly.pdbx_seq_one_letter_code
_entity_poly.pdbx_strand_id
1 'polypeptide(L)'
;MEERVQPFQRAMASKFPDQKVLFASWNRARDIRALSELLVNVAREHPYRSELNVLVVGMPNVGKSTLLNALRNIGIAGPTPKALRTSAQPGMTRVLSTRLKLSVDPLVYAYDSPGVMLPFLGKGMVGAERGVKLALIAGIKEGLYDTEALASYLLYRLNVLDPVSPAYLKLLPPDTPPLLDVQEFLALLARRLCMLKRGGIPDSARAAVWFIKWWREEGGLASASAPALPDCSGVSGLETHRRGWGFDLEWNVDAAEASRYDEATIQAKMEDCIDRFEEAASLEEREGGSVSSTQEKKRLKEQQKARQRARSKARLASRK
;
A
#
# COMPACT_ATOMS: atom_id res chain seq x y z
N MET A 1 13.13 -14.44 0.22
CA MET A 1 11.95 -13.58 0.49
C MET A 1 11.27 -13.99 1.80
N GLU A 2 11.17 -15.29 2.09
CA GLU A 2 10.57 -15.82 3.34
C GLU A 2 11.30 -15.37 4.62
N GLU A 3 12.63 -15.22 4.62
CA GLU A 3 13.40 -14.82 5.82
C GLU A 3 13.13 -13.39 6.33
N ARG A 4 12.54 -12.49 5.53
CA ARG A 4 12.55 -11.05 5.84
C ARG A 4 11.18 -10.43 6.08
N VAL A 5 10.14 -11.26 6.03
CA VAL A 5 8.74 -10.89 6.31
C VAL A 5 8.33 -11.35 7.72
N GLN A 6 9.07 -12.31 8.30
CA GLN A 6 8.76 -12.89 9.61
C GLN A 6 8.72 -11.88 10.75
N PRO A 7 9.65 -10.91 10.87
CA PRO A 7 9.58 -9.92 11.95
C PRO A 7 8.26 -9.13 11.92
N PHE A 8 7.80 -8.75 10.72
CA PHE A 8 6.51 -8.06 10.57
C PHE A 8 5.32 -8.97 10.90
N GLN A 9 5.35 -10.24 10.46
CA GLN A 9 4.29 -11.20 10.81
C GLN A 9 4.20 -11.42 12.32
N ARG A 10 5.34 -11.55 13.02
CA ARG A 10 5.40 -11.69 14.48
C ARG A 10 4.90 -10.42 15.18
N ALA A 11 5.32 -9.24 14.71
CA ALA A 11 4.84 -7.96 15.20
C ALA A 11 3.30 -7.84 15.07
N MET A 12 2.76 -8.14 13.89
CA MET A 12 1.31 -8.12 13.68
C MET A 12 0.57 -9.16 14.52
N ALA A 13 1.11 -10.36 14.68
CA ALA A 13 0.50 -11.39 15.53
C ALA A 13 0.53 -11.02 17.03
N SER A 14 1.57 -10.31 17.48
CA SER A 14 1.68 -9.78 18.84
C SER A 14 0.65 -8.67 19.09
N LYS A 15 0.54 -7.70 18.16
CA LYS A 15 -0.36 -6.55 18.29
C LYS A 15 -1.83 -6.88 18.00
N PHE A 16 -2.08 -7.80 17.09
CA PHE A 16 -3.42 -8.15 16.61
C PHE A 16 -3.62 -9.68 16.58
N PRO A 17 -3.72 -10.33 17.75
CA PRO A 17 -3.79 -11.80 17.85
C PRO A 17 -5.01 -12.40 17.15
N ASP A 18 -6.09 -11.64 17.00
CA ASP A 18 -7.31 -12.07 16.31
C ASP A 18 -7.20 -12.00 14.77
N GLN A 19 -6.12 -11.40 14.24
CA GLN A 19 -5.91 -11.21 12.81
C GLN A 19 -4.91 -12.23 12.25
N LYS A 20 -5.28 -12.92 11.17
CA LYS A 20 -4.37 -13.80 10.42
C LYS A 20 -3.71 -13.01 9.28
N VAL A 21 -2.40 -12.78 9.37
CA VAL A 21 -1.63 -12.05 8.35
C VAL A 21 -0.94 -13.01 7.39
N LEU A 22 -1.20 -12.83 6.09
CA LEU A 22 -0.62 -13.63 5.02
C LEU A 22 -0.04 -12.73 3.92
N PHE A 23 1.19 -13.01 3.52
CA PHE A 23 1.80 -12.40 2.34
C PHE A 23 1.61 -13.35 1.16
N ALA A 24 0.96 -12.86 0.10
CA ALA A 24 0.67 -13.66 -1.07
C ALA A 24 0.93 -12.90 -2.36
N SER A 25 1.50 -13.60 -3.34
CA SER A 25 1.54 -13.18 -4.73
C SER A 25 0.51 -13.96 -5.54
N TRP A 26 -0.33 -13.26 -6.31
CA TRP A 26 -1.28 -13.91 -7.23
C TRP A 26 -0.59 -14.70 -8.36
N ASN A 27 0.70 -14.44 -8.59
CA ASN A 27 1.53 -15.11 -9.57
C ASN A 27 2.03 -16.46 -9.05
N ARG A 28 2.01 -16.67 -7.73
CA ARG A 28 2.50 -17.89 -7.07
C ARG A 28 1.31 -18.76 -6.66
N ALA A 29 1.15 -19.89 -7.35
CA ALA A 29 0.07 -20.83 -7.05
C ALA A 29 0.11 -21.34 -5.60
N ARG A 30 1.30 -21.50 -5.01
CA ARG A 30 1.48 -21.90 -3.60
C ARG A 30 0.80 -20.93 -2.64
N ASP A 31 1.01 -19.63 -2.82
CA ASP A 31 0.47 -18.59 -1.94
C ASP A 31 -1.07 -18.54 -2.02
N ILE A 32 -1.62 -18.68 -3.22
CA ILE A 32 -3.07 -18.66 -3.43
C ILE A 32 -3.74 -19.94 -2.93
N ARG A 33 -3.06 -21.10 -3.03
CA ARG A 33 -3.51 -22.34 -2.36
C ARG A 33 -3.53 -22.17 -0.86
N ALA A 34 -2.46 -21.63 -0.25
CA ALA A 34 -2.41 -21.39 1.18
C ALA A 34 -3.55 -20.46 1.67
N LEU A 35 -3.87 -19.41 0.90
CA LEU A 35 -5.02 -18.55 1.20
C LEU A 35 -6.36 -19.29 1.03
N SER A 36 -6.50 -20.10 -0.01
CA SER A 36 -7.70 -20.92 -0.22
C SER A 36 -7.91 -21.94 0.92
N GLU A 37 -6.84 -22.60 1.35
CA GLU A 37 -6.84 -23.53 2.49
C GLU A 37 -7.18 -22.82 3.79
N LEU A 38 -6.65 -21.61 4.03
CA LEU A 38 -7.01 -20.80 5.20
C LEU A 38 -8.51 -20.51 5.23
N LEU A 39 -9.11 -20.10 4.11
CA LEU A 39 -10.56 -19.84 4.03
C LEU A 39 -11.38 -21.11 4.24
N VAL A 40 -10.93 -22.23 3.69
CA VAL A 40 -11.56 -23.55 3.88
C VAL A 40 -11.48 -23.99 5.34
N ASN A 41 -10.35 -23.80 6.02
CA ASN A 41 -10.19 -24.15 7.43
C ASN A 41 -11.10 -23.29 8.32
N VAL A 42 -11.20 -21.98 8.06
CA VAL A 42 -12.15 -21.09 8.75
C VAL A 42 -13.60 -21.56 8.55
N ALA A 43 -13.96 -22.02 7.35
CA ALA A 43 -15.28 -22.59 7.10
C ALA A 43 -15.52 -23.88 7.91
N ARG A 44 -14.50 -24.75 8.02
CA ARG A 44 -14.58 -26.00 8.81
C ARG A 44 -14.64 -25.79 10.32
N GLU A 45 -14.04 -24.72 10.83
CA GLU A 45 -14.15 -24.30 12.24
C GLU A 45 -15.59 -23.92 12.63
N HIS A 46 -16.47 -23.68 11.65
CA HIS A 46 -17.87 -23.30 11.85
C HIS A 46 -18.85 -24.28 11.15
N PRO A 47 -18.90 -25.56 11.56
CA PRO A 47 -19.62 -26.62 10.84
C PRO A 47 -21.15 -26.43 10.83
N TYR A 48 -21.71 -25.65 11.75
CA TYR A 48 -23.14 -25.35 11.81
C TYR A 48 -23.59 -24.33 10.73
N ARG A 49 -22.64 -23.69 10.03
CA ARG A 49 -22.96 -22.81 8.91
C ARG A 49 -22.86 -23.59 7.61
N SER A 50 -23.92 -23.54 6.80
CA SER A 50 -23.97 -24.20 5.49
C SER A 50 -22.98 -23.61 4.47
N GLU A 51 -22.52 -22.38 4.71
CA GLU A 51 -21.65 -21.65 3.80
C GLU A 51 -20.86 -20.53 4.53
N LEU A 52 -19.67 -20.24 4.03
CA LEU A 52 -18.86 -19.10 4.42
C LEU A 52 -18.99 -17.98 3.37
N ASN A 53 -19.32 -16.77 3.82
CA ASN A 53 -19.38 -15.58 2.98
C ASN A 53 -18.26 -14.62 3.38
N VAL A 54 -17.37 -14.32 2.44
CA VAL A 54 -16.18 -13.48 2.63
C VAL A 54 -16.37 -12.15 1.92
N LEU A 55 -16.13 -11.03 2.61
CA LEU A 55 -16.09 -9.71 1.98
C LEU A 55 -14.63 -9.30 1.81
N VAL A 56 -14.21 -9.00 0.58
CA VAL A 56 -12.86 -8.49 0.31
C VAL A 56 -12.89 -6.98 0.26
N VAL A 57 -12.20 -6.33 1.19
CA VAL A 57 -12.11 -4.87 1.34
C VAL A 57 -10.67 -4.40 1.19
N GLY A 58 -10.49 -3.19 0.67
CA GLY A 58 -9.17 -2.57 0.55
C GLY A 58 -9.16 -1.40 -0.43
N MET A 59 -8.06 -0.65 -0.43
CA MET A 59 -7.83 0.51 -1.29
C MET A 59 -8.03 0.18 -2.79
N PRO A 60 -8.29 1.18 -3.65
CA PRO A 60 -8.25 0.98 -5.10
C PRO A 60 -6.90 0.38 -5.55
N ASN A 61 -6.92 -0.41 -6.63
CA ASN A 61 -5.73 -0.97 -7.30
C ASN A 61 -4.82 -1.91 -6.49
N VAL A 62 -5.17 -2.29 -5.26
CA VAL A 62 -4.42 -3.30 -4.47
C VAL A 62 -4.56 -4.75 -4.99
N GLY A 63 -5.34 -4.97 -6.05
CA GLY A 63 -5.48 -6.29 -6.67
C GLY A 63 -6.62 -7.18 -6.14
N LYS A 64 -7.62 -6.64 -5.43
CA LYS A 64 -8.79 -7.40 -4.89
C LYS A 64 -9.46 -8.32 -5.92
N SER A 65 -9.87 -7.77 -7.06
CA SER A 65 -10.54 -8.52 -8.12
C SER A 65 -9.62 -9.56 -8.78
N THR A 66 -8.32 -9.25 -8.88
CA THR A 66 -7.29 -10.18 -9.38
C THR A 66 -7.12 -11.36 -8.43
N LEU A 67 -7.04 -11.10 -7.13
CA LEU A 67 -6.94 -12.11 -6.07
C LEU A 67 -8.15 -13.04 -6.08
N LEU A 68 -9.36 -12.50 -6.18
CA LEU A 68 -10.60 -13.28 -6.23
C LEU A 68 -10.69 -14.17 -7.48
N ASN A 69 -10.28 -13.66 -8.64
CA ASN A 69 -10.19 -14.49 -9.85
C ASN A 69 -9.16 -15.62 -9.68
N ALA A 70 -8.01 -15.36 -9.05
CA ALA A 70 -6.98 -16.37 -8.79
C ALA A 70 -7.47 -17.44 -7.80
N LEU A 71 -8.11 -17.04 -6.70
CA LEU A 71 -8.70 -17.95 -5.71
C LEU A 71 -9.77 -18.85 -6.34
N ARG A 72 -10.66 -18.29 -7.16
CA ARG A 72 -11.68 -19.06 -7.86
C ARG A 72 -11.09 -20.11 -8.81
N ASN A 73 -10.00 -19.77 -9.50
CA ASN A 73 -9.34 -20.69 -10.42
C ASN A 73 -8.67 -21.87 -9.69
N ILE A 74 -8.26 -21.68 -8.43
CA ILE A 74 -7.62 -22.74 -7.63
C ILE A 74 -8.65 -23.57 -6.85
N GLY A 75 -9.68 -22.93 -6.28
CA GLY A 75 -10.65 -23.60 -5.42
C GLY A 75 -11.81 -24.29 -6.14
N ILE A 76 -11.95 -24.10 -7.45
CA ILE A 76 -12.94 -24.81 -8.28
C ILE A 76 -12.21 -25.65 -9.33
N ALA A 77 -12.52 -26.94 -9.38
CA ALA A 77 -11.97 -27.85 -10.38
C ALA A 77 -12.43 -27.48 -11.81
N GLY A 78 -11.48 -27.48 -12.75
CA GLY A 78 -11.73 -27.21 -14.17
C GLY A 78 -11.51 -25.75 -14.58
N PRO A 79 -11.62 -25.45 -15.89
CA PRO A 79 -11.39 -24.11 -16.42
C PRO A 79 -12.49 -23.15 -15.94
N THR A 80 -12.10 -22.11 -15.21
CA THR A 80 -13.02 -21.05 -14.76
C THR A 80 -12.83 -19.77 -15.56
N PRO A 81 -13.86 -19.23 -16.24
CA PRO A 81 -13.74 -17.97 -16.97
C PRO A 81 -13.55 -16.81 -15.98
N LYS A 82 -12.79 -15.77 -16.32
CA LYS A 82 -12.63 -14.59 -15.45
C LYS A 82 -14.00 -14.00 -15.08
N ALA A 83 -14.33 -14.00 -13.80
CA ALA A 83 -15.64 -13.57 -13.32
C ALA A 83 -15.68 -12.06 -13.03
N LEU A 84 -14.56 -11.52 -12.55
CA LEU A 84 -14.42 -10.10 -12.24
C LEU A 84 -13.54 -9.42 -13.29
N ARG A 85 -13.96 -8.24 -13.76
CA ARG A 85 -13.13 -7.38 -14.60
C ARG A 85 -11.96 -6.82 -13.77
N THR A 86 -10.83 -6.59 -14.40
CA THR A 86 -9.62 -6.04 -13.75
C THR A 86 -9.06 -4.92 -14.61
N SER A 87 -8.64 -3.82 -14.00
CA SER A 87 -7.98 -2.69 -14.66
C SER A 87 -6.91 -2.11 -13.73
N ALA A 88 -5.86 -1.53 -14.30
CA ALA A 88 -4.88 -0.75 -13.56
C ALA A 88 -5.42 0.63 -13.14
N GLN A 89 -6.53 1.07 -13.72
CA GLN A 89 -7.15 2.35 -13.40
C GLN A 89 -8.09 2.22 -12.19
N PRO A 90 -7.97 3.12 -11.18
CA PRO A 90 -8.79 3.06 -9.98
C PRO A 90 -10.27 3.32 -10.29
N GLY A 91 -11.17 2.73 -9.50
CA GLY A 91 -12.62 2.94 -9.62
C GLY A 91 -13.31 2.10 -10.69
N MET A 92 -12.70 1.00 -11.13
CA MET A 92 -13.33 0.02 -12.03
C MET A 92 -14.50 -0.70 -11.33
N THR A 93 -14.26 -1.30 -10.15
CA THR A 93 -15.31 -1.91 -9.34
C THR A 93 -16.11 -0.78 -8.67
N ARG A 94 -17.28 -0.45 -9.23
CA ARG A 94 -18.15 0.65 -8.75
C ARG A 94 -19.30 0.19 -7.86
N VAL A 95 -19.65 -1.09 -7.93
CA VAL A 95 -20.72 -1.73 -7.17
C VAL A 95 -20.17 -3.02 -6.59
N LEU A 96 -20.68 -3.43 -5.43
CA LEU A 96 -20.40 -4.75 -4.85
C LEU A 96 -20.65 -5.82 -5.91
N SER A 97 -19.70 -6.73 -6.11
CA SER A 97 -19.84 -7.77 -7.12
C SER A 97 -20.98 -8.73 -6.77
N THR A 98 -21.45 -9.45 -7.80
CA THR A 98 -22.23 -10.65 -7.56
C THR A 98 -21.42 -11.65 -6.73
N ARG A 99 -22.16 -12.51 -6.03
CA ARG A 99 -21.62 -13.55 -5.15
C ARG A 99 -20.74 -14.51 -5.96
N LEU A 100 -19.44 -14.53 -5.67
CA LEU A 100 -18.46 -15.36 -6.36
C LEU A 100 -18.17 -16.63 -5.57
N LYS A 101 -18.40 -17.80 -6.14
CA LYS A 101 -18.03 -19.07 -5.51
C LYS A 101 -16.50 -19.26 -5.58
N LEU A 102 -15.88 -19.59 -4.45
CA LEU A 102 -14.45 -19.87 -4.32
C LEU A 102 -14.16 -21.34 -4.03
N SER A 103 -15.00 -22.02 -3.25
CA SER A 103 -14.87 -23.46 -2.96
C SER A 103 -16.23 -24.14 -2.99
N VAL A 104 -16.24 -25.43 -3.33
CA VAL A 104 -17.46 -26.26 -3.39
C VAL A 104 -17.65 -27.06 -2.10
N ASP A 105 -16.56 -27.50 -1.47
CA ASP A 105 -16.60 -28.28 -0.23
C ASP A 105 -15.43 -27.89 0.69
N PRO A 106 -15.68 -27.16 1.79
CA PRO A 106 -16.96 -26.53 2.17
C PRO A 106 -17.33 -25.38 1.22
N LEU A 107 -18.61 -24.99 1.20
CA LEU A 107 -19.10 -23.88 0.39
C LEU A 107 -18.51 -22.55 0.86
N VAL A 108 -17.62 -21.96 0.07
CA VAL A 108 -17.03 -20.64 0.33
C VAL A 108 -17.37 -19.71 -0.82
N TYR A 109 -17.91 -18.54 -0.49
CA TYR A 109 -18.23 -17.48 -1.42
C TYR A 109 -17.54 -16.18 -1.01
N ALA A 110 -17.29 -15.33 -2.00
CA ALA A 110 -16.72 -14.01 -1.78
C ALA A 110 -17.45 -12.90 -2.55
N TYR A 111 -17.36 -11.70 -2.00
CA TYR A 111 -17.85 -10.46 -2.58
C TYR A 111 -16.68 -9.51 -2.79
N ASP A 112 -16.52 -9.03 -4.02
CA ASP A 112 -15.58 -7.96 -4.35
C ASP A 112 -16.24 -6.62 -4.03
N SER A 113 -15.58 -5.79 -3.23
CA SER A 113 -16.04 -4.44 -2.94
C SER A 113 -15.32 -3.41 -3.82
N PRO A 114 -15.97 -2.28 -4.15
CA PRO A 114 -15.27 -1.11 -4.66
C PRO A 114 -14.06 -0.75 -3.80
N GLY A 115 -13.02 -0.21 -4.42
CA GLY A 115 -11.88 0.30 -3.65
C GLY A 115 -12.34 1.35 -2.63
N VAL A 116 -12.17 1.06 -1.35
CA VAL A 116 -12.52 1.99 -0.27
C VAL A 116 -11.32 2.90 -0.08
N MET A 117 -11.42 4.13 -0.58
CA MET A 117 -10.40 5.16 -0.39
C MET A 117 -10.74 6.01 0.84
N LEU A 118 -9.71 6.48 1.55
CA LEU A 118 -9.88 7.48 2.60
C LEU A 118 -10.59 8.73 2.03
N PRO A 119 -11.68 9.20 2.68
CA PRO A 119 -12.45 10.34 2.18
C PRO A 119 -11.65 11.65 2.23
N PHE A 120 -10.63 11.70 3.08
CA PHE A 120 -9.71 12.81 3.26
C PHE A 120 -8.36 12.25 3.71
N LEU A 121 -7.26 12.82 3.21
CA LEU A 121 -5.92 12.30 3.46
C LEU A 121 -5.25 12.95 4.69
N GLY A 122 -5.93 13.86 5.37
CA GLY A 122 -5.38 14.63 6.49
C GLY A 122 -4.98 16.05 6.07
N LYS A 123 -4.58 16.85 7.05
CA LYS A 123 -4.23 18.27 6.88
C LYS A 123 -2.72 18.48 6.77
N GLY A 124 -2.31 19.59 6.17
CA GLY A 124 -0.92 20.02 6.12
C GLY A 124 0.02 19.06 5.39
N MET A 125 1.27 19.02 5.83
CA MET A 125 2.33 18.23 5.19
C MET A 125 2.09 16.72 5.29
N VAL A 126 1.54 16.23 6.41
CA VAL A 126 1.25 14.81 6.61
C VAL A 126 0.23 14.30 5.60
N GLY A 127 -0.84 15.08 5.36
CA GLY A 127 -1.85 14.72 4.35
C GLY A 127 -1.34 14.79 2.92
N ALA A 128 -0.50 15.78 2.61
CA ALA A 128 0.17 15.87 1.31
C ALA A 128 1.09 14.66 1.07
N GLU A 129 1.88 14.27 2.08
CA GLU A 129 2.76 13.13 1.99
C GLU A 129 2.00 11.82 1.77
N ARG A 130 0.90 11.58 2.51
CA ARG A 130 0.00 10.44 2.29
C ARG A 130 -0.51 10.40 0.85
N GLY A 131 -0.87 11.54 0.28
CA GLY A 131 -1.29 11.66 -1.13
C GLY A 131 -0.21 11.25 -2.11
N VAL A 132 1.02 11.71 -1.90
CA VAL A 132 2.18 11.35 -2.73
C VAL A 132 2.51 9.85 -2.62
N LYS A 133 2.52 9.28 -1.40
CA LYS A 133 2.72 7.84 -1.17
C LYS A 133 1.67 7.00 -1.92
N LEU A 134 0.39 7.40 -1.83
CA LEU A 134 -0.69 6.73 -2.57
C LEU A 134 -0.55 6.87 -4.09
N ALA A 135 -0.05 8.00 -4.58
CA ALA A 135 0.23 8.20 -6.01
C ALA A 135 1.32 7.23 -6.52
N LEU A 136 2.38 7.05 -5.73
CA LEU A 136 3.48 6.14 -6.10
C LEU A 136 3.02 4.69 -6.24
N ILE A 137 2.10 4.23 -5.39
CA ILE A 137 1.55 2.86 -5.44
C ILE A 137 0.31 2.70 -6.34
N ALA A 138 0.01 3.69 -7.19
CA ALA A 138 -1.18 3.72 -8.05
C ALA A 138 -2.51 3.62 -7.29
N GLY A 139 -2.57 4.02 -6.02
CA GLY A 139 -3.79 4.03 -5.21
C GLY A 139 -4.77 5.16 -5.55
N ILE A 140 -4.32 6.15 -6.34
CA ILE A 140 -5.12 7.29 -6.79
C ILE A 140 -5.03 7.46 -8.31
N LYS A 141 -5.94 8.26 -8.87
CA LYS A 141 -6.04 8.51 -10.30
C LYS A 141 -4.76 9.18 -10.85
N GLU A 142 -4.30 8.69 -11.99
CA GLU A 142 -3.17 9.27 -12.72
C GLU A 142 -3.46 10.71 -13.17
N GLY A 143 -2.40 11.54 -13.26
CA GLY A 143 -2.49 12.94 -13.65
C GLY A 143 -2.91 13.93 -12.55
N LEU A 144 -3.14 13.45 -11.32
CA LEU A 144 -3.38 14.34 -10.17
C LEU A 144 -2.10 14.98 -9.61
N TYR A 145 -0.94 14.37 -9.87
CA TYR A 145 0.36 14.80 -9.39
C TYR A 145 1.30 14.95 -10.57
N ASP A 146 2.20 15.91 -10.47
CA ASP A 146 3.31 16.05 -11.41
C ASP A 146 4.27 14.85 -11.28
N THR A 147 4.62 14.26 -12.41
CA THR A 147 5.43 13.03 -12.46
C THR A 147 6.86 13.29 -11.98
N GLU A 148 7.45 14.43 -12.31
CA GLU A 148 8.80 14.77 -11.86
C GLU A 148 8.82 15.03 -10.36
N ALA A 149 7.80 15.68 -9.80
CA ALA A 149 7.63 15.82 -8.35
C ALA A 149 7.48 14.46 -7.64
N LEU A 150 6.71 13.52 -8.20
CA LEU A 150 6.61 12.16 -7.66
C LEU A 150 7.96 11.43 -7.72
N ALA A 151 8.70 11.55 -8.82
CA ALA A 151 10.04 10.97 -8.97
C ALA A 151 11.03 11.59 -7.98
N SER A 152 10.96 12.89 -7.75
CA SER A 152 11.79 13.62 -6.78
C SER A 152 11.52 13.12 -5.36
N TYR A 153 10.24 13.00 -4.96
CA TYR A 153 9.90 12.45 -3.65
C TYR A 153 10.35 11.00 -3.50
N LEU A 154 10.17 10.16 -4.52
CA LEU A 154 10.63 8.78 -4.51
C LEU A 154 12.16 8.68 -4.34
N LEU A 155 12.92 9.48 -5.12
CA LEU A 155 14.38 9.55 -5.01
C LEU A 155 14.81 9.94 -3.60
N TYR A 156 14.21 11.01 -3.06
CA TYR A 156 14.45 11.46 -1.69
C TYR A 156 14.20 10.33 -0.68
N ARG A 157 13.04 9.66 -0.74
CA ARG A 157 12.70 8.59 0.21
C ARG A 157 13.64 7.40 0.14
N LEU A 158 14.08 7.01 -1.06
CA LEU A 158 15.04 5.91 -1.21
C LEU A 158 16.41 6.25 -0.59
N ASN A 159 16.89 7.49 -0.78
CA ASN A 159 18.13 7.96 -0.12
C ASN A 159 17.99 8.06 1.40
N VAL A 160 16.81 8.43 1.90
CA VAL A 160 16.56 8.50 3.35
C VAL A 160 16.57 7.11 4.00
N LEU A 161 16.01 6.11 3.32
CA LEU A 161 15.95 4.73 3.83
C LEU A 161 17.30 4.02 3.78
N ASP A 162 18.09 4.29 2.74
CA ASP A 162 19.45 3.79 2.62
C ASP A 162 20.33 4.89 1.97
N PRO A 163 21.05 5.68 2.77
CA PRO A 163 21.92 6.73 2.26
C PRO A 163 23.18 6.21 1.56
N VAL A 164 23.53 4.93 1.73
CA VAL A 164 24.80 4.36 1.26
C VAL A 164 24.60 3.64 -0.06
N SER A 165 23.61 2.74 -0.12
CA SER A 165 23.33 1.93 -1.30
C SER A 165 21.84 1.87 -1.66
N PRO A 166 21.19 3.03 -1.92
CA PRO A 166 19.78 3.04 -2.25
C PRO A 166 19.42 2.12 -3.43
N ALA A 167 18.25 1.48 -3.34
CA ALA A 167 17.84 0.43 -4.28
C ALA A 167 17.78 0.87 -5.77
N TYR A 168 17.75 2.17 -6.07
CA TYR A 168 17.76 2.69 -7.44
C TYR A 168 19.15 2.72 -8.07
N LEU A 169 20.26 2.62 -7.30
CA LEU A 169 21.61 2.72 -7.87
C LEU A 169 21.91 1.63 -8.91
N LYS A 170 21.33 0.43 -8.76
CA LYS A 170 21.41 -0.65 -9.76
C LYS A 170 20.85 -0.25 -11.14
N LEU A 171 20.03 0.80 -11.20
CA LEU A 171 19.47 1.33 -12.44
C LEU A 171 20.43 2.27 -13.14
N LEU A 172 21.51 2.70 -12.50
CA LEU A 172 22.49 3.67 -13.02
C LEU A 172 23.80 2.96 -13.39
N PRO A 173 24.73 3.63 -14.10
CA PRO A 173 26.07 3.08 -14.32
C PRO A 173 26.73 2.64 -13.01
N PRO A 174 27.56 1.58 -13.04
CA PRO A 174 28.39 1.21 -11.89
C PRO A 174 29.15 2.42 -11.34
N ASP A 175 29.40 2.43 -10.03
CA ASP A 175 30.14 3.48 -9.32
C ASP A 175 29.45 4.86 -9.27
N THR A 176 28.20 4.97 -9.71
CA THR A 176 27.40 6.20 -9.52
C THR A 176 27.10 6.37 -8.01
N PRO A 177 27.48 7.49 -7.38
CA PRO A 177 27.12 7.76 -5.99
C PRO A 177 25.62 8.06 -5.85
N PRO A 178 25.05 7.99 -4.63
CA PRO A 178 23.69 8.44 -4.36
C PRO A 178 23.47 9.89 -4.84
N LEU A 179 22.39 10.11 -5.58
CA LEU A 179 22.03 11.39 -6.19
C LEU A 179 20.92 12.07 -5.40
N LEU A 180 21.07 13.37 -5.14
CA LEU A 180 20.06 14.18 -4.45
C LEU A 180 19.23 15.04 -5.41
N ASP A 181 19.80 15.44 -6.55
CA ASP A 181 19.07 16.18 -7.57
C ASP A 181 18.32 15.22 -8.51
N VAL A 182 17.00 15.41 -8.57
CA VAL A 182 16.12 14.63 -9.45
C VAL A 182 16.43 14.89 -10.92
N GLN A 183 16.85 16.09 -11.31
CA GLN A 183 17.13 16.40 -12.71
C GLN A 183 18.38 15.68 -13.21
N GLU A 184 19.45 15.68 -12.40
CA GLU A 184 20.65 14.89 -12.66
C GLU A 184 20.33 13.38 -12.74
N PHE A 185 19.59 12.86 -11.75
CA PHE A 185 19.16 11.46 -11.74
C PHE A 185 18.38 11.07 -12.99
N LEU A 186 17.35 11.85 -13.36
CA LEU A 186 16.52 11.58 -14.51
C LEU A 186 17.30 11.70 -15.83
N ALA A 187 18.23 12.65 -15.93
CA ALA A 187 19.09 12.79 -17.10
C ALA A 187 20.01 11.57 -17.29
N LEU A 188 20.62 11.08 -16.21
CA LEU A 188 21.47 9.88 -16.24
C LEU A 188 20.66 8.62 -16.59
N LEU A 189 19.50 8.45 -15.96
CA LEU A 189 18.60 7.34 -16.26
C LEU A 189 18.12 7.37 -17.71
N ALA A 190 17.72 8.56 -18.20
CA ALA A 190 17.29 8.76 -19.58
C ALA A 190 18.39 8.41 -20.58
N ARG A 191 19.64 8.82 -20.33
CA ARG A 191 20.78 8.47 -21.19
C ARG A 191 21.02 6.96 -21.21
N ARG A 192 21.05 6.32 -20.04
CA ARG A 192 21.27 4.87 -19.94
C ARG A 192 20.20 4.06 -20.66
N LEU A 193 18.93 4.48 -20.57
CA LEU A 193 17.80 3.80 -21.20
C LEU A 193 17.48 4.31 -22.62
N CYS A 194 18.36 5.11 -23.22
CA CYS A 194 18.19 5.70 -24.55
C CYS A 194 16.86 6.47 -24.73
N MET A 195 16.38 7.12 -23.68
CA MET A 195 15.21 8.00 -23.70
C MET A 195 15.63 9.42 -24.07
N LEU A 196 15.87 9.65 -25.37
CA LEU A 196 16.36 10.93 -25.89
C LEU A 196 15.32 11.61 -26.79
N LYS A 197 15.24 12.94 -26.70
CA LYS A 197 14.54 13.81 -27.63
C LYS A 197 15.43 14.12 -28.84
N ARG A 198 14.88 14.85 -29.81
CA ARG A 198 15.64 15.38 -30.95
C ARG A 198 16.85 16.18 -30.46
N GLY A 199 17.99 16.01 -31.14
CA GLY A 199 19.26 16.65 -30.76
C GLY A 199 20.00 15.95 -29.61
N GLY A 200 19.61 14.74 -29.21
CA GLY A 200 20.30 13.99 -28.16
C GLY A 200 20.03 14.47 -26.73
N ILE A 201 19.01 15.33 -26.56
CA ILE A 201 18.63 15.89 -25.27
C ILE A 201 17.90 14.81 -24.45
N PRO A 202 18.31 14.52 -23.20
CA PRO A 202 17.61 13.55 -22.35
C PRO A 202 16.14 13.89 -22.11
N ASP A 203 15.27 12.87 -22.15
CA ASP A 203 13.84 13.02 -21.89
C ASP A 203 13.51 12.72 -20.42
N SER A 204 13.67 13.73 -19.54
CA SER A 204 13.41 13.60 -18.11
C SER A 204 11.97 13.18 -17.79
N ALA A 205 10.99 13.71 -18.51
CA ALA A 205 9.58 13.38 -18.31
C ALA A 205 9.31 11.89 -18.58
N ARG A 206 9.85 11.33 -19.67
CA ARG A 206 9.74 9.90 -19.98
C ARG A 206 10.47 9.04 -18.97
N ALA A 207 11.66 9.46 -18.52
CA ALA A 207 12.41 8.77 -17.47
C ALA A 207 11.67 8.78 -16.13
N ALA A 208 10.99 9.88 -15.76
CA ALA A 208 10.22 9.97 -14.53
C ALA A 208 9.04 9.00 -14.53
N VAL A 209 8.28 8.93 -15.63
CA VAL A 209 7.19 7.94 -15.80
C VAL A 209 7.74 6.51 -15.65
N TRP A 210 8.87 6.23 -16.30
CA TRP A 210 9.49 4.92 -16.23
C TRP A 210 9.97 4.59 -14.82
N PHE A 211 10.56 5.55 -14.09
CA PHE A 211 11.06 5.33 -12.74
C PHE A 211 9.93 5.01 -11.74
N ILE A 212 8.80 5.69 -11.86
CA ILE A 212 7.60 5.38 -11.06
C ILE A 212 7.04 4.01 -11.44
N LYS A 213 7.07 3.64 -12.72
CA LYS A 213 6.68 2.30 -13.16
C LYS A 213 7.59 1.23 -12.57
N TRP A 214 8.91 1.43 -12.64
CA TRP A 214 9.91 0.56 -12.03
C TRP A 214 9.64 0.38 -10.53
N TRP A 215 9.33 1.46 -9.82
CA TRP A 215 8.96 1.39 -8.40
C TRP A 215 7.78 0.47 -8.14
N ARG A 216 6.71 0.57 -8.94
CA ARG A 216 5.49 -0.23 -8.78
C ARG A 216 5.69 -1.71 -9.08
N GLU A 217 6.64 -2.04 -9.96
CA GLU A 217 6.85 -3.42 -10.44
C GLU A 217 7.95 -4.14 -9.66
N GLU A 218 9.09 -3.47 -9.40
CA GLU A 218 10.30 -4.09 -8.87
C GLU A 218 10.93 -3.30 -7.73
N GLY A 219 10.96 -1.96 -7.84
CA GLY A 219 11.66 -1.08 -6.91
C GLY A 219 11.10 -1.14 -5.49
N GLY A 220 9.77 -1.24 -5.36
CA GLY A 220 9.11 -1.40 -4.06
C GLY A 220 9.58 -2.64 -3.32
N LEU A 221 9.68 -3.77 -4.02
CA LEU A 221 10.19 -5.01 -3.43
C LEU A 221 11.69 -4.93 -3.12
N ALA A 222 12.47 -4.29 -3.99
CA ALA A 222 13.90 -4.07 -3.78
C ALA A 222 14.20 -3.13 -2.60
N SER A 223 13.30 -2.19 -2.30
CA SER A 223 13.39 -1.32 -1.13
C SER A 223 12.78 -1.94 0.12
N ALA A 224 11.81 -2.84 -0.02
CA ALA A 224 11.14 -3.52 1.09
C ALA A 224 11.81 -4.84 1.50
N SER A 225 12.93 -5.23 0.90
CA SER A 225 13.78 -6.27 1.47
C SER A 225 14.34 -5.77 2.80
N ALA A 226 14.20 -6.56 3.89
CA ALA A 226 14.58 -6.11 5.23
C ALA A 226 15.97 -5.45 5.21
N PRO A 227 16.09 -4.29 5.87
CA PRO A 227 17.25 -3.42 5.79
C PRO A 227 18.44 -4.08 6.47
N ALA A 228 19.21 -4.88 5.73
CA ALA A 228 20.47 -5.39 6.23
C ALA A 228 21.37 -4.19 6.53
N LEU A 229 22.12 -4.24 7.63
CA LEU A 229 23.21 -3.30 7.80
C LEU A 229 24.25 -3.58 6.71
N PRO A 230 24.79 -2.54 6.03
CA PRO A 230 25.93 -2.71 5.16
C PRO A 230 27.09 -3.25 6.00
N ASP A 231 27.98 -4.04 5.39
CA ASP A 231 29.19 -4.51 6.07
C ASP A 231 30.02 -3.31 6.52
N CYS A 232 29.93 -2.96 7.80
CA CYS A 232 30.59 -1.80 8.42
C CYS A 232 32.10 -2.02 8.63
N SER A 233 32.81 -2.56 7.64
CA SER A 233 34.25 -2.82 7.73
C SER A 233 35.14 -1.62 7.37
N GLY A 234 34.59 -0.43 7.09
CA GLY A 234 35.42 0.71 6.69
C GLY A 234 34.84 2.12 6.67
N VAL A 235 33.64 2.37 7.20
CA VAL A 235 33.06 3.73 7.21
C VAL A 235 33.02 4.28 8.63
N SER A 236 34.09 4.96 9.02
CA SER A 236 34.11 5.81 10.21
C SER A 236 33.35 7.10 9.92
N GLY A 237 32.17 7.31 10.49
CA GLY A 237 31.58 8.66 10.48
C GLY A 237 30.08 8.84 10.76
N LEU A 238 29.23 7.81 10.75
CA LEU A 238 27.82 7.98 11.15
C LEU A 238 27.46 7.02 12.29
N GLU A 239 27.29 7.57 13.49
CA GLU A 239 26.94 6.86 14.73
C GLU A 239 25.50 6.29 14.72
N THR A 240 24.67 6.71 13.76
CA THR A 240 23.27 6.31 13.59
C THR A 240 22.94 5.98 12.14
N HIS A 241 22.35 4.82 11.88
CA HIS A 241 21.92 4.37 10.57
C HIS A 241 20.39 4.38 10.47
N ARG A 242 19.82 5.16 9.54
CA ARG A 242 18.38 5.09 9.26
C ARG A 242 18.06 3.85 8.44
N ARG A 243 17.04 3.09 8.84
CA ARG A 243 16.56 1.87 8.20
C ARG A 243 15.04 1.84 8.16
N GLY A 244 14.48 1.01 7.31
CA GLY A 244 13.03 0.81 7.27
C GLY A 244 12.57 -0.31 6.35
N TRP A 245 11.28 -0.62 6.46
CA TRP A 245 10.54 -1.54 5.61
C TRP A 245 9.41 -0.77 4.92
N GLY A 246 9.65 -0.39 3.66
CA GLY A 246 8.77 0.56 2.97
C GLY A 246 8.89 1.99 3.52
N PHE A 247 7.85 2.81 3.32
CA PHE A 247 7.88 4.23 3.69
C PHE A 247 7.24 4.57 5.04
N ASP A 248 6.59 3.60 5.69
CA ASP A 248 5.82 3.84 6.90
C ASP A 248 6.40 3.12 8.13
N LEU A 249 7.17 2.05 7.94
CA LEU A 249 7.95 1.42 9.01
C LEU A 249 9.41 1.86 8.88
N GLU A 250 9.83 2.88 9.62
CA GLU A 250 11.19 3.41 9.59
C GLU A 250 11.69 3.77 10.99
N TRP A 251 12.98 3.57 11.22
CA TRP A 251 13.65 3.77 12.51
C TRP A 251 15.14 4.07 12.34
N ASN A 252 15.76 4.62 13.38
CA ASN A 252 17.21 4.75 13.48
C ASN A 252 17.80 3.55 14.25
N VAL A 253 19.01 3.18 13.86
CA VAL A 253 19.82 2.12 14.46
C VAL A 253 21.15 2.73 14.88
N ASP A 254 21.36 2.83 16.19
CA ASP A 254 22.59 3.41 16.74
C ASP A 254 23.71 2.36 16.77
N ALA A 255 24.96 2.79 16.96
CA ALA A 255 26.13 1.89 16.97
C ALA A 255 25.99 0.69 17.95
N ALA A 256 25.35 0.90 19.11
CA ALA A 256 25.08 -0.17 20.07
C ALA A 256 24.06 -1.19 19.53
N GLU A 257 22.99 -0.71 18.89
CA GLU A 257 21.95 -1.56 18.30
C GLU A 257 22.47 -2.28 17.04
N ALA A 258 23.36 -1.63 16.29
CA ALA A 258 23.97 -2.19 15.09
C ALA A 258 24.71 -3.51 15.39
N SER A 259 25.36 -3.61 16.55
CA SER A 259 26.06 -4.83 16.98
C SER A 259 25.14 -6.01 17.29
N ARG A 260 23.84 -5.76 17.52
CA ARG A 260 22.82 -6.77 17.88
C ARG A 260 21.65 -6.78 16.91
N TYR A 261 21.87 -6.30 15.68
CA TYR A 261 20.79 -6.08 14.73
C TYR A 261 20.30 -7.40 14.13
N ASP A 262 19.36 -8.03 14.82
CA ASP A 262 18.76 -9.32 14.50
C ASP A 262 17.25 -9.21 14.20
N GLU A 263 16.60 -10.33 13.88
CA GLU A 263 15.16 -10.37 13.61
C GLU A 263 14.32 -9.86 14.79
N ALA A 264 14.75 -10.11 16.04
CA ALA A 264 14.03 -9.70 17.23
C ALA A 264 14.06 -8.18 17.41
N THR A 265 15.22 -7.57 17.17
CA THR A 265 15.39 -6.11 17.16
C THR A 265 14.53 -5.47 16.08
N ILE A 266 14.52 -6.04 14.86
CA ILE A 266 13.67 -5.56 13.76
C ILE A 266 12.19 -5.67 14.13
N GLN A 267 11.77 -6.79 14.72
CA GLN A 267 10.40 -6.98 15.17
C GLN A 267 10.00 -5.90 16.18
N ALA A 268 10.81 -5.66 17.22
CA ALA A 268 10.53 -4.65 18.23
C ALA A 268 10.40 -3.23 17.63
N LYS A 269 11.26 -2.88 16.66
CA LYS A 269 11.17 -1.60 15.94
C LYS A 269 9.91 -1.50 15.08
N MET A 270 9.48 -2.60 14.46
CA MET A 270 8.21 -2.65 13.72
C MET A 270 7.01 -2.50 14.64
N GLU A 271 7.03 -3.14 15.82
CA GLU A 271 5.99 -2.99 16.85
C GLU A 271 5.85 -1.54 17.32
N ASP A 272 6.98 -0.86 17.60
CA ASP A 272 6.99 0.56 17.96
C ASP A 272 6.43 1.46 16.84
N CYS A 273 6.74 1.16 15.57
CA CYS A 273 6.17 1.89 14.45
C CYS A 273 4.64 1.71 14.36
N ILE A 274 4.14 0.50 14.64
CA ILE A 274 2.70 0.21 14.65
C ILE A 274 2.02 0.97 15.79
N ASP A 275 2.58 0.95 17.00
CA ASP A 275 2.02 1.67 18.15
C ASP A 275 1.92 3.18 17.88
N ARG A 276 3.01 3.78 17.39
CA ARG A 276 3.03 5.20 17.01
C ARG A 276 1.99 5.54 15.95
N PHE A 277 1.75 4.64 15.00
CA PHE A 277 0.73 4.82 13.98
C PHE A 277 -0.69 4.78 14.58
N GLU A 278 -0.99 3.81 15.45
CA GLU A 278 -2.31 3.70 16.09
C GLU A 278 -2.64 4.88 17.01
N GLU A 279 -1.64 5.35 17.77
CA GLU A 279 -1.77 6.55 18.60
C GLU A 279 -2.04 7.79 17.75
N ALA A 280 -1.28 7.99 16.68
CA ALA A 280 -1.45 9.12 15.77
C ALA A 280 -2.81 9.07 15.05
N ALA A 281 -3.24 7.90 14.59
CA ALA A 281 -4.54 7.71 13.96
C ALA A 281 -5.68 8.02 14.93
N SER A 282 -5.60 7.53 16.17
CA SER A 282 -6.57 7.79 17.23
C SER A 282 -6.66 9.28 17.57
N LEU A 283 -5.52 9.98 17.62
CA LEU A 283 -5.46 11.41 17.86
C LEU A 283 -6.08 12.21 16.70
N GLU A 284 -5.74 11.87 15.46
CA GLU A 284 -6.31 12.51 14.26
C GLU A 284 -7.83 12.33 14.17
N GLU A 285 -8.35 11.15 14.55
CA GLU A 285 -9.80 10.92 14.64
C GLU A 285 -10.47 11.80 15.70
N ARG A 286 -9.88 11.92 16.89
CA ARG A 286 -10.38 12.79 17.97
C ARG A 286 -10.40 14.26 17.58
N GLU A 287 -9.40 14.70 16.83
CA GLU A 287 -9.29 16.09 16.33
C GLU A 287 -10.17 16.37 15.09
N GLY A 288 -10.93 15.37 14.61
CA GLY A 288 -11.73 15.50 13.38
C GLY A 288 -10.87 15.67 12.12
N GLY A 289 -9.59 15.28 12.19
CA GLY A 289 -8.65 15.30 11.06
C GLY A 289 -9.03 14.36 9.92
N SER A 290 -9.97 13.44 10.15
CA SER A 290 -10.52 12.51 9.15
C SER A 290 -11.58 13.13 8.22
N VAL A 291 -12.02 14.37 8.47
CA VAL A 291 -13.06 15.05 7.70
C VAL A 291 -12.52 16.37 7.13
N SER A 292 -12.71 16.57 5.81
CA SER A 292 -12.37 17.83 5.16
C SER A 292 -13.37 18.93 5.52
N SER A 293 -12.93 20.19 5.59
CA SER A 293 -13.81 21.36 5.78
C SER A 293 -14.93 21.44 4.73
N THR A 294 -14.68 20.96 3.52
CA THR A 294 -15.70 20.83 2.46
C THR A 294 -16.76 19.78 2.81
N GLN A 295 -16.35 18.66 3.41
CA GLN A 295 -17.27 17.59 3.84
C GLN A 295 -18.10 18.03 5.04
N GLU A 296 -17.51 18.79 5.99
CA GLU A 296 -18.23 19.40 7.10
C GLU A 296 -19.31 20.36 6.61
N LYS A 297 -18.95 21.29 5.72
CA LYS A 297 -19.90 22.22 5.08
C LYS A 297 -21.03 21.47 4.35
N LYS A 298 -20.71 20.38 3.65
CA LYS A 298 -21.70 19.55 2.97
C LYS A 298 -22.65 18.86 3.95
N ARG A 299 -22.12 18.25 5.03
CA ARG A 299 -22.92 17.62 6.10
C ARG A 299 -23.85 18.63 6.77
N LEU A 300 -23.36 19.82 7.09
CA LEU A 300 -24.17 20.91 7.66
C LEU A 300 -25.32 21.30 6.73
N LYS A 301 -25.05 21.47 5.42
CA LYS A 301 -26.06 21.79 4.42
C LYS A 301 -27.11 20.70 4.27
N GLU A 302 -26.71 19.43 4.32
CA GLU A 302 -27.62 18.28 4.26
C GLU A 302 -28.49 18.18 5.52
N GLN A 303 -27.93 18.38 6.71
CA GLN A 303 -28.69 18.43 7.96
C GLN A 303 -29.70 19.57 7.98
N GLN A 304 -29.32 20.76 7.50
CA GLN A 304 -30.25 21.88 7.36
C GLN A 304 -31.41 21.54 6.41
N LYS A 305 -31.12 20.95 5.25
CA LYS A 305 -32.16 20.50 4.30
C LYS A 305 -33.06 19.42 4.91
N ALA A 306 -32.50 18.47 5.64
CA ALA A 306 -33.26 17.42 6.31
C ALA A 306 -34.20 18.00 7.38
N ARG A 307 -33.71 18.93 8.20
CA ARG A 307 -34.53 19.67 9.19
C ARG A 307 -35.65 20.45 8.52
N GLN A 308 -35.39 21.13 7.40
CA GLN A 308 -36.41 21.84 6.64
C GLN A 308 -37.49 20.89 6.09
N ARG A 309 -37.08 19.74 5.52
CA ARG A 309 -38.00 18.70 5.03
C ARG A 309 -38.84 18.08 6.15
N ALA A 310 -38.25 17.84 7.32
CA ALA A 310 -38.97 17.33 8.48
C ALA A 310 -40.02 18.35 8.97
N ARG A 311 -39.66 19.64 9.04
CA ARG A 311 -40.59 20.73 9.41
C ARG A 311 -41.73 20.88 8.41
N SER A 312 -41.45 20.81 7.10
CA SER A 312 -42.51 20.90 6.08
C SER A 312 -43.44 19.68 6.14
N LYS A 313 -42.89 18.46 6.31
CA LYS A 313 -43.68 17.23 6.49
C LYS A 313 -44.55 17.29 7.74
N ALA A 314 -44.04 17.78 8.86
CA ALA A 314 -44.80 17.96 10.09
C ALA A 314 -45.95 18.98 9.93
N ARG A 315 -45.70 20.12 9.26
CA ARG A 315 -46.74 21.12 8.93
C ARG A 315 -47.83 20.58 7.99
N LEU A 316 -47.46 19.70 7.06
CA LEU A 316 -48.41 19.02 6.17
C LEU A 316 -49.23 17.96 6.92
N ALA A 317 -48.62 17.24 7.87
CA ALA A 317 -49.30 16.26 8.70
C ALA A 317 -50.27 16.90 9.70
N SER A 318 -49.95 18.08 10.25
CA SER A 318 -50.83 18.81 11.16
C SER A 318 -52.00 19.54 10.47
N ARG A 319 -52.08 19.49 9.13
CA ARG A 319 -53.13 20.10 8.31
C ARG A 319 -54.15 19.08 7.78
N LYS A 320 -53.93 17.79 8.04
CA LYS A 320 -54.88 16.69 7.82
C LYS A 320 -55.53 16.33 9.15
#